data_AF-A0A6B0XIF9-F1
#
_entry.id   AF-A0A6B0XIF9-F1
#
_cell.length_a   1.000
_cell.length_b   1.000
_cell.length_c   1.000
_cell.angle_alpha   90.00
_cell.angle_beta   90.00
_cell.angle_gamma   90.00
#
_symmetry.space_group_name_H-M   'P 1'
#
loop_
_entity.id
_entity.type
_entity.pdbx_description
1 polymer ?
#
loop_
_entity_poly.entity_id
_entity_poly.type
_entity_poly.pdbx_seq_one_letter_code
_entity_poly.pdbx_strand_id
1 'polypeptide(L)'
;MHCHAEHSLFFERPQPPWVAPLGIALTGSVLIVNAGAQSTALSLTGSGIGAVLLLVAHAHGRRRIKPALAWTLAVVALALLGGVALDANTDVIVQTGARVLCGAIWILWLGTQVDWASLRQLLLRIRTPEGVVASLDHALMHGVLAQREWVQRRDAARVRLGSPRLPVAALGPLVGEGALHAFTRLEGSEENALLRSASSEDARPHDGVHLDAIDVERGGHLVLQQLELRLERTEWLLVLGPSGAGKSSLLRLLAGLDGPAQGTMTRLGNRVSPDTTLRDRLHGRVALLGQNPEHHFIASTVAEDIAWGLLRRGVEPDEARCRSREVAMALRIDDLLQRPCHQLSFGEQRRVALAGLLVLKPELLLLDEPTAGLDPVAALELRTLVAEAVRRTSATCVWATHCLHSLPSQATRVILLRDRRVLFDGSTAEGLSKPWLIQARLAVRKRNPWRTR
;
A
#
# COMPACT_ATOMS: atom_id res chain seq x y z
N MET A 1 34.11 12.55 -17.93
CA MET A 1 33.80 11.37 -18.76
C MET A 1 34.09 10.12 -17.94
N HIS A 2 33.08 9.53 -17.30
CA HIS A 2 33.06 8.10 -16.96
C HIS A 2 31.59 7.75 -16.66
N CYS A 3 30.88 7.44 -17.73
CA CYS A 3 29.59 6.76 -17.69
C CYS A 3 29.81 5.29 -18.06
N HIS A 4 28.94 4.45 -17.51
CA HIS A 4 28.64 3.06 -17.89
C HIS A 4 29.58 1.95 -17.40
N ALA A 5 29.20 1.37 -16.26
CA ALA A 5 28.89 -0.06 -16.17
C ALA A 5 28.07 -0.30 -14.88
N GLU A 6 27.24 -1.35 -14.88
CA GLU A 6 26.45 -1.86 -13.75
C GLU A 6 25.00 -1.36 -13.57
N HIS A 7 24.19 -1.37 -14.63
CA HIS A 7 22.73 -1.48 -14.51
C HIS A 7 22.19 -2.45 -15.57
N SER A 8 22.39 -3.75 -15.34
CA SER A 8 21.75 -4.81 -16.14
C SER A 8 21.77 -6.13 -15.39
N LEU A 9 21.05 -6.22 -14.27
CA LEU A 9 20.65 -7.47 -13.66
C LEU A 9 19.17 -7.37 -13.32
N PHE A 10 18.38 -8.30 -13.88
CA PHE A 10 16.92 -8.41 -13.81
C PHE A 10 16.11 -7.54 -14.78
N PHE A 11 16.43 -7.60 -16.08
CA PHE A 11 15.39 -7.78 -17.10
C PHE A 11 15.88 -8.78 -18.16
N GLU A 12 14.91 -9.55 -18.65
CA GLU A 12 14.94 -10.74 -19.48
C GLU A 12 16.05 -10.86 -20.55
N ARG A 13 16.68 -12.03 -20.60
CA ARG A 13 17.09 -12.62 -21.89
C ARG A 13 15.92 -13.49 -22.36
N PRO A 14 15.55 -13.46 -23.65
CA PRO A 14 14.51 -14.36 -24.17
C PRO A 14 14.97 -15.80 -23.94
N GLN A 15 14.25 -16.54 -23.09
CA GLN A 15 14.48 -17.97 -22.97
C GLN A 15 13.79 -18.67 -24.15
N PRO A 16 14.40 -19.74 -24.70
CA PRO A 16 13.78 -20.47 -25.79
C PRO A 16 12.44 -21.07 -25.33
N PRO A 17 11.40 -21.04 -26.18
CA PRO A 17 10.00 -21.28 -25.79
C PRO A 17 9.71 -22.68 -25.23
N TRP A 18 10.64 -23.63 -25.36
CA TRP A 18 10.50 -25.02 -24.92
C TRP A 18 11.10 -25.33 -23.53
N VAL A 19 11.87 -24.43 -22.92
CA VAL A 19 12.50 -24.67 -21.60
C VAL A 19 11.50 -24.45 -20.44
N ALA A 20 10.65 -23.44 -20.54
CA ALA A 20 9.58 -23.19 -19.58
C ALA A 20 8.55 -24.34 -19.50
N PRO A 21 8.00 -24.87 -20.61
CA PRO A 21 7.00 -25.95 -20.54
C PRO A 21 7.59 -27.26 -19.99
N LEU A 22 8.87 -27.54 -20.22
CA LEU A 22 9.52 -28.76 -19.72
C LEU A 22 9.79 -28.70 -18.21
N GLY A 23 10.18 -27.52 -17.70
CA GLY A 23 10.29 -27.27 -16.26
C GLY A 23 8.93 -27.38 -15.56
N ILE A 24 7.89 -26.77 -16.14
CA ILE A 24 6.52 -26.81 -15.62
C ILE A 24 5.97 -28.25 -15.63
N ALA A 25 6.22 -29.03 -16.68
CA ALA A 25 5.79 -30.43 -16.77
C ALA A 25 6.46 -31.32 -15.70
N LEU A 26 7.76 -31.14 -15.46
CA LEU A 26 8.50 -31.87 -14.41
C LEU A 26 8.01 -31.50 -13.01
N THR A 27 7.84 -30.21 -12.73
CA THR A 27 7.33 -29.75 -11.44
C THR A 27 5.90 -30.19 -11.19
N GLY A 28 5.04 -30.13 -12.22
CA GLY A 28 3.66 -30.62 -12.17
C GLY A 28 3.58 -32.13 -11.97
N SER A 29 4.44 -32.91 -12.63
CA SER A 29 4.47 -34.39 -12.49
C SER A 29 4.85 -34.83 -11.08
N VAL A 30 5.86 -34.18 -10.48
CA VAL A 30 6.29 -34.47 -9.09
C VAL A 30 5.21 -34.08 -8.08
N LEU A 31 4.51 -32.96 -8.31
CA LEU A 31 3.38 -32.53 -7.49
C LEU A 31 2.20 -33.51 -7.56
N ILE A 32 1.85 -33.97 -8.76
CA ILE A 32 0.73 -34.90 -8.97
C ILE A 32 1.01 -36.28 -8.36
N VAL A 33 2.24 -36.80 -8.51
CA VAL A 33 2.64 -38.08 -7.92
C VAL A 33 2.66 -38.04 -6.39
N ASN A 34 3.11 -36.94 -5.78
CA ASN A 34 3.08 -36.80 -4.31
C ASN A 34 1.67 -36.50 -3.77
N ALA A 35 0.85 -35.73 -4.48
CA ALA A 35 -0.53 -35.44 -4.06
C ALA A 35 -1.44 -36.68 -4.11
N GLY A 36 -1.13 -37.66 -4.97
CA GLY A 36 -1.86 -38.93 -5.07
C GLY A 36 -1.33 -40.08 -4.20
N ALA A 37 -0.24 -39.89 -3.46
CA ALA A 37 0.38 -40.97 -2.69
C ALA A 37 -0.33 -41.19 -1.35
N GLN A 38 -0.92 -42.39 -1.16
CA GLN A 38 -1.65 -42.75 0.06
C GLN A 38 -0.75 -43.25 1.20
N SER A 39 0.56 -43.45 0.97
CA SER A 39 1.51 -43.89 2.00
C SER A 39 2.88 -43.21 1.89
N THR A 40 3.56 -43.11 3.03
CA THR A 40 4.88 -42.46 3.19
C THR A 40 5.98 -43.12 2.35
N ALA A 41 5.92 -44.44 2.15
CA ALA A 41 6.88 -45.19 1.33
C ALA A 41 6.78 -44.87 -0.17
N LEU A 42 5.58 -44.61 -0.68
CA LEU A 42 5.32 -44.23 -2.08
C LEU A 42 5.77 -42.78 -2.39
N SER A 43 5.61 -41.87 -1.43
CA SER A 43 6.14 -40.51 -1.52
C SER A 43 7.68 -40.49 -1.54
N LEU A 44 8.31 -41.35 -0.73
CA LEU A 44 9.77 -41.53 -0.68
C LEU A 44 10.34 -42.13 -1.97
N THR A 45 9.66 -43.11 -2.57
CA THR A 45 10.09 -43.70 -3.85
C THR A 45 9.90 -42.74 -5.03
N GLY A 46 8.80 -41.99 -5.09
CA GLY A 46 8.60 -40.94 -6.11
C GLY A 46 9.63 -39.82 -6.03
N SER A 47 9.99 -39.39 -4.80
CA SER A 47 11.00 -38.36 -4.55
C SER A 47 12.43 -38.87 -4.82
N GLY A 48 12.71 -40.14 -4.52
CA GLY A 48 13.97 -40.81 -4.82
C GLY A 48 14.21 -40.99 -6.33
N ILE A 49 13.16 -41.38 -7.08
CA ILE A 49 13.21 -41.46 -8.55
C ILE A 49 13.47 -40.07 -9.16
N GLY A 50 12.86 -39.01 -8.63
CA GLY A 50 13.13 -37.62 -9.04
C GLY A 50 14.58 -37.19 -8.81
N ALA A 51 15.16 -37.53 -7.66
CA ALA A 51 16.56 -37.24 -7.35
C ALA A 51 17.54 -38.03 -8.24
N VAL A 52 17.24 -39.30 -8.53
CA VAL A 52 18.07 -40.16 -9.41
C VAL A 52 18.01 -39.69 -10.87
N LEU A 53 16.82 -39.33 -11.39
CA LEU A 53 16.67 -38.77 -12.74
C LEU A 53 17.43 -37.44 -12.90
N LEU A 54 17.50 -36.63 -11.84
CA LEU A 54 18.27 -35.39 -11.79
C LEU A 54 19.79 -35.62 -11.74
N LEU A 55 20.25 -36.64 -11.00
CA LEU A 55 21.65 -37.05 -10.96
C LEU A 55 22.11 -37.62 -12.30
N VAL A 56 21.27 -38.42 -12.96
CA VAL A 56 21.54 -38.95 -14.32
C VAL A 56 21.55 -37.80 -15.35
N ALA A 57 20.64 -36.83 -15.23
CA ALA A 57 20.63 -35.62 -16.08
C ALA A 57 21.87 -34.71 -15.85
N HIS A 58 22.40 -34.68 -14.63
CA HIS A 58 23.66 -33.98 -14.29
C HIS A 58 24.89 -34.70 -14.87
N ALA A 59 24.92 -36.04 -14.80
CA ALA A 59 26.01 -36.87 -15.32
C ALA A 59 26.12 -36.83 -16.85
N HIS A 60 25.04 -36.59 -17.58
CA HIS A 60 25.01 -36.50 -19.05
C HIS A 60 25.34 -35.10 -19.63
N GLY A 61 26.13 -34.29 -18.91
CA GLY A 61 26.85 -33.16 -19.51
C GLY A 61 26.03 -31.94 -19.93
N ARG A 62 24.74 -31.83 -19.56
CA ARG A 62 23.95 -30.62 -19.82
C ARG A 62 24.19 -29.58 -18.72
N ARG A 63 25.29 -28.85 -18.87
CA ARG A 63 25.61 -27.65 -18.08
C ARG A 63 24.50 -26.60 -18.25
N ARG A 64 23.61 -26.52 -17.26
CA ARG A 64 23.04 -25.30 -16.63
C ARG A 64 21.72 -25.64 -15.93
N ILE A 65 21.81 -26.51 -14.94
CA ILE A 65 20.88 -26.41 -13.82
C ILE A 65 21.45 -25.29 -12.94
N LYS A 66 20.81 -24.13 -12.95
CA LYS A 66 21.28 -22.94 -12.21
C LYS A 66 21.41 -23.30 -10.71
N PRO A 67 22.38 -22.73 -9.97
CA PRO A 67 22.58 -22.97 -8.54
C PRO A 67 21.30 -22.74 -7.72
N ALA A 68 20.41 -21.86 -8.18
CA ALA A 68 19.09 -21.67 -7.61
C ALA A 68 18.22 -22.94 -7.56
N LEU A 69 18.30 -23.83 -8.56
CA LEU A 69 17.52 -25.07 -8.60
C LEU A 69 18.06 -26.11 -7.59
N ALA A 70 19.39 -26.20 -7.47
CA ALA A 70 20.06 -27.03 -6.47
C ALA A 70 19.78 -26.53 -5.05
N TRP A 71 19.72 -25.22 -4.86
CA TRP A 71 19.32 -24.59 -3.60
C TRP A 71 17.83 -24.82 -3.28
N THR A 72 16.92 -24.74 -4.25
CA THR A 72 15.50 -25.11 -4.03
C THR A 72 15.34 -26.57 -3.66
N LEU A 73 16.12 -27.48 -4.25
CA LEU A 73 16.06 -28.90 -3.91
C LEU A 73 16.68 -29.18 -2.53
N ALA A 74 17.74 -28.47 -2.16
CA ALA A 74 18.31 -28.52 -0.81
C ALA A 74 17.36 -27.97 0.26
N VAL A 75 16.62 -26.90 -0.05
CA VAL A 75 15.63 -26.29 0.85
C VAL A 75 14.36 -27.14 0.93
N VAL A 76 13.93 -27.79 -0.16
CA VAL A 76 12.84 -28.79 -0.15
C VAL A 76 13.26 -30.04 0.64
N ALA A 77 14.50 -30.51 0.47
CA ALA A 77 15.04 -31.61 1.28
C ALA A 77 15.17 -31.23 2.76
N LEU A 78 15.56 -29.99 3.07
CA LEU A 78 15.62 -29.45 4.44
C LEU A 78 14.23 -29.20 5.05
N ALA A 79 13.24 -28.81 4.25
CA ALA A 79 11.85 -28.66 4.69
C ALA A 79 11.18 -30.03 4.94
N LEU A 80 11.52 -31.03 4.13
CA LEU A 80 11.12 -32.43 4.35
C LEU A 80 11.86 -33.03 5.56
N LEU A 81 13.16 -32.75 5.73
CA LEU A 81 13.92 -33.12 6.93
C LEU A 81 13.42 -32.38 8.18
N GLY A 82 12.99 -31.13 8.06
CA GLY A 82 12.35 -30.36 9.14
C GLY A 82 10.96 -30.90 9.50
N GLY A 83 10.28 -31.57 8.56
CA GLY A 83 9.09 -32.39 8.81
C GLY A 83 9.40 -33.77 9.40
N VAL A 84 10.63 -34.27 9.25
CA VAL A 84 11.11 -35.57 9.77
C VAL A 84 11.81 -35.42 11.14
N ALA A 85 12.33 -34.25 11.51
CA ALA A 85 13.22 -34.09 12.67
C ALA A 85 12.59 -33.47 13.93
N LEU A 86 11.29 -33.17 13.94
CA LEU A 86 10.64 -32.64 15.14
C LEU A 86 9.66 -33.69 15.67
N ASP A 87 10.19 -34.43 16.65
CA ASP A 87 9.51 -35.44 17.46
C ASP A 87 8.12 -34.95 17.90
N ALA A 88 7.22 -35.89 18.19
CA ALA A 88 5.81 -35.65 18.56
C ALA A 88 5.63 -34.77 19.83
N ASN A 89 6.74 -34.36 20.45
CA ASN A 89 6.82 -33.55 21.66
C ASN A 89 7.31 -32.10 21.42
N THR A 90 7.43 -31.65 20.17
CA THR A 90 7.88 -30.29 19.86
C THR A 90 6.71 -29.31 19.86
N ASP A 91 6.85 -28.19 20.59
CA ASP A 91 5.84 -27.14 20.72
C ASP A 91 5.21 -26.72 19.39
N VAL A 92 3.87 -26.67 19.37
CA VAL A 92 3.03 -26.26 18.22
C VAL A 92 3.48 -24.91 17.63
N ILE A 93 4.04 -24.04 18.47
CA ILE A 93 4.58 -22.72 18.10
C ILE A 93 5.78 -22.85 17.16
N VAL A 94 6.68 -23.81 17.39
CA VAL A 94 7.88 -24.02 16.57
C VAL A 94 7.51 -24.58 15.20
N GLN A 95 6.59 -25.55 15.16
CA GLN A 95 6.08 -26.11 13.90
C GLN A 95 5.33 -25.07 13.07
N THR A 96 4.52 -24.23 13.72
CA THR A 96 3.80 -23.14 13.04
C THR A 96 4.77 -22.06 12.54
N GLY A 97 5.77 -21.70 13.34
CA GLY A 97 6.85 -20.78 12.94
C GLY A 97 7.63 -21.25 11.73
N ALA A 98 8.00 -22.54 11.66
CA ALA A 98 8.70 -23.12 10.52
C ALA A 98 7.86 -23.13 9.24
N ARG A 99 6.55 -23.39 9.34
CA ARG A 99 5.61 -23.34 8.21
C ARG A 99 5.43 -21.91 7.67
N VAL A 100 5.28 -20.93 8.55
CA VAL A 100 5.19 -19.51 8.18
C VAL A 100 6.48 -19.04 7.52
N LEU A 101 7.65 -19.44 8.04
CA LEU A 101 8.95 -19.11 7.47
C LEU A 101 9.13 -19.71 6.07
N CYS A 102 8.75 -20.99 5.88
CA CYS A 102 8.79 -21.65 4.57
C CYS A 102 7.83 -21.00 3.57
N GLY A 103 6.62 -20.64 3.99
CA GLY A 103 5.65 -19.91 3.16
C GLY A 103 6.17 -18.55 2.72
N ALA A 104 6.80 -17.79 3.63
CA ALA A 104 7.42 -16.51 3.33
C ALA A 104 8.58 -16.64 2.34
N ILE A 105 9.45 -17.65 2.51
CA ILE A 105 10.55 -17.95 1.58
C ILE A 105 10.02 -18.32 0.19
N TRP A 106 8.94 -19.11 0.12
CA TRP A 106 8.29 -19.46 -1.14
C TRP A 106 7.72 -18.24 -1.86
N ILE A 107 6.98 -17.41 -1.15
CA ILE A 107 6.39 -16.16 -1.64
C ILE A 107 7.47 -15.20 -2.17
N LEU A 108 8.57 -15.03 -1.42
CA LEU A 108 9.73 -14.24 -1.83
C LEU A 108 10.40 -14.82 -3.09
N TRP A 109 10.53 -16.15 -3.18
CA TRP A 109 11.16 -16.80 -4.32
C TRP A 109 10.31 -16.71 -5.59
N LEU A 110 9.02 -17.02 -5.50
CA LEU A 110 8.08 -17.02 -6.62
C LEU A 110 7.95 -15.61 -7.23
N GLY A 111 7.88 -14.58 -6.37
CA GLY A 111 7.90 -13.17 -6.80
C GLY A 111 9.15 -12.72 -7.55
N THR A 112 10.28 -13.45 -7.44
CA THR A 112 11.53 -13.12 -8.17
C THR A 112 11.73 -13.85 -9.49
N GLN A 113 11.12 -15.02 -9.64
CA GLN A 113 11.40 -15.92 -10.76
C GLN A 113 10.24 -16.00 -11.76
N VAL A 114 9.05 -15.56 -11.37
CA VAL A 114 7.83 -15.71 -12.17
C VAL A 114 7.37 -14.35 -12.65
N ASP A 115 7.16 -14.22 -13.96
CA ASP A 115 6.44 -13.08 -14.52
C ASP A 115 4.96 -13.16 -14.12
N TRP A 116 4.61 -12.40 -13.09
CA TRP A 116 3.28 -12.43 -12.51
C TRP A 116 2.20 -11.94 -13.47
N ALA A 117 2.51 -11.01 -14.37
CA ALA A 117 1.53 -10.53 -15.35
C ALA A 117 1.08 -11.67 -16.28
N SER A 118 2.04 -12.45 -16.79
CA SER A 118 1.76 -13.64 -17.61
C SER A 118 1.02 -14.73 -16.84
N LEU A 119 1.41 -15.00 -15.59
CA LEU A 119 0.74 -16.01 -14.76
C LEU A 119 -0.70 -15.61 -14.41
N ARG A 120 -0.93 -14.35 -14.05
CA ARG A 120 -2.27 -13.81 -13.75
C ARG A 120 -3.18 -13.88 -14.97
N GLN A 121 -2.69 -13.48 -16.16
CA GLN A 121 -3.45 -13.62 -17.40
C GLN A 121 -3.80 -15.08 -17.70
N LEU A 122 -2.87 -16.00 -17.46
CA LEU A 122 -3.12 -17.42 -17.61
C LEU A 122 -4.19 -17.91 -16.61
N LEU A 123 -4.06 -17.58 -15.32
CA LEU A 123 -5.03 -17.94 -14.27
C LEU A 123 -6.44 -17.42 -14.55
N LEU A 124 -6.56 -16.19 -15.08
CA LEU A 124 -7.84 -15.62 -15.50
C LEU A 124 -8.41 -16.36 -16.73
N ARG A 125 -7.57 -16.84 -17.66
CA ARG A 125 -8.01 -17.63 -18.82
C ARG A 125 -8.53 -19.02 -18.44
N ILE A 126 -7.95 -19.67 -17.43
CA ILE A 126 -8.40 -20.99 -16.93
C ILE A 126 -9.61 -20.92 -15.98
N ARG A 127 -10.32 -19.78 -15.90
CA ARG A 127 -11.53 -19.57 -15.06
C ARG A 127 -11.32 -19.97 -13.60
N THR A 128 -10.15 -19.62 -13.05
CA THR A 128 -9.86 -19.84 -11.63
C THR A 128 -10.79 -18.97 -10.79
N PRO A 129 -11.34 -19.45 -9.65
CA PRO A 129 -12.20 -18.64 -8.79
C PRO A 129 -11.52 -17.34 -8.38
N GLU A 130 -12.23 -16.21 -8.46
CA GLU A 130 -11.65 -14.88 -8.19
C GLU A 130 -11.02 -14.78 -6.80
N GLY A 131 -11.57 -15.47 -5.79
CA GLY A 131 -11.02 -15.51 -4.45
C GLY A 131 -9.60 -16.11 -4.40
N VAL A 132 -9.33 -17.13 -5.22
CA VAL A 132 -8.01 -17.78 -5.28
C VAL A 132 -6.99 -16.87 -5.98
N VAL A 133 -7.40 -16.22 -7.08
CA VAL A 133 -6.54 -15.26 -7.79
C VAL A 133 -6.23 -14.06 -6.89
N ALA A 134 -7.22 -13.56 -6.14
CA ALA A 134 -7.04 -12.48 -5.18
C ALA A 134 -6.09 -12.87 -4.04
N SER A 135 -6.22 -14.06 -3.44
CA SER A 135 -5.31 -14.52 -2.39
C SER A 135 -3.88 -14.69 -2.89
N LEU A 136 -3.69 -15.18 -4.12
CA LEU A 136 -2.37 -15.27 -4.75
C LEU A 136 -1.78 -13.89 -5.08
N ASP A 137 -2.59 -12.96 -5.58
CA ASP A 137 -2.21 -11.56 -5.80
C ASP A 137 -1.67 -10.95 -4.49
N HIS A 138 -2.39 -11.12 -3.37
CA HIS A 138 -1.95 -10.64 -2.05
C HIS A 138 -0.64 -11.31 -1.64
N ALA A 139 -0.58 -12.64 -1.64
CA ALA A 139 0.60 -13.39 -1.20
C ALA A 139 1.86 -13.00 -1.99
N LEU A 140 1.78 -12.87 -3.31
CA LEU A 140 2.93 -12.48 -4.12
C LEU A 140 3.30 -11.01 -3.94
N MET A 141 2.31 -10.14 -3.75
CA MET A 141 2.56 -8.75 -3.39
C MET A 141 3.30 -8.64 -2.05
N HIS A 142 2.94 -9.45 -1.03
CA HIS A 142 3.68 -9.56 0.23
C HIS A 142 5.16 -9.91 -0.01
N GLY A 143 5.44 -10.90 -0.86
CA GLY A 143 6.82 -11.30 -1.15
C GLY A 143 7.61 -10.24 -1.86
N VAL A 144 7.09 -9.73 -2.97
CA VAL A 144 7.79 -8.74 -3.79
C VAL A 144 8.03 -7.45 -3.00
N LEU A 145 7.06 -7.00 -2.19
CA LEU A 145 7.23 -5.81 -1.35
C LEU A 145 8.25 -6.04 -0.23
N ALA A 146 8.15 -7.14 0.51
CA ALA A 146 9.09 -7.45 1.59
C ALA A 146 10.53 -7.56 1.07
N GLN A 147 10.73 -8.17 -0.10
CA GLN A 147 12.04 -8.24 -0.72
C GLN A 147 12.59 -6.86 -1.10
N ARG A 148 11.75 -5.99 -1.68
CA ARG A 148 12.15 -4.64 -2.09
C ARG A 148 12.53 -3.78 -0.90
N GLU A 149 11.70 -3.77 0.14
CA GLU A 149 11.97 -3.07 1.39
C GLU A 149 13.28 -3.57 2.01
N TRP A 150 13.50 -4.88 1.99
CA TRP A 150 14.75 -5.46 2.46
C TRP A 150 15.96 -5.00 1.62
N VAL A 151 15.88 -5.03 0.28
CA VAL A 151 16.97 -4.59 -0.59
C VAL A 151 17.28 -3.10 -0.40
N GLN A 152 16.26 -2.23 -0.38
CA GLN A 152 16.45 -0.80 -0.18
C GLN A 152 17.08 -0.50 1.18
N ARG A 153 16.59 -1.12 2.26
CA ARG A 153 17.15 -0.94 3.60
C ARG A 153 18.56 -1.52 3.70
N ARG A 154 18.83 -2.66 3.07
CA ARG A 154 20.17 -3.27 3.01
C ARG A 154 21.16 -2.32 2.33
N ASP A 155 20.78 -1.74 1.20
CA ASP A 155 21.65 -0.84 0.45
C ASP A 155 21.83 0.50 1.19
N ALA A 156 20.78 1.03 1.83
CA ALA A 156 20.89 2.17 2.73
C ALA A 156 21.78 1.89 3.94
N ALA A 157 21.70 0.70 4.53
CA ALA A 157 22.55 0.29 5.64
C ALA A 157 24.02 0.15 5.22
N ARG A 158 24.30 -0.35 4.01
CA ARG A 158 25.66 -0.38 3.44
C ARG A 158 26.25 1.02 3.31
N VAL A 159 25.45 1.97 2.81
CA VAL A 159 25.87 3.37 2.71
C VAL A 159 26.15 3.97 4.09
N ARG A 160 25.26 3.75 5.08
CA ARG A 160 25.44 4.28 6.44
C ARG A 160 26.66 3.68 7.16
N LEU A 161 26.91 2.39 6.96
CA LEU A 161 28.00 1.67 7.62
C LEU A 161 29.33 1.77 6.87
N GLY A 162 29.34 2.35 5.67
CA GLY A 162 30.54 2.46 4.82
C GLY A 162 31.16 1.11 4.45
N SER A 163 30.42 0.02 4.58
CA SER A 163 30.92 -1.35 4.36
C SER A 163 30.09 -2.07 3.29
N PRO A 164 30.75 -2.75 2.32
CA PRO A 164 30.05 -3.56 1.33
C PRO A 164 29.39 -4.82 1.94
N ARG A 165 29.87 -5.26 3.11
CA ARG A 165 29.35 -6.40 3.87
C ARG A 165 28.65 -5.93 5.14
N LEU A 166 27.42 -6.40 5.34
CA LEU A 166 26.65 -6.12 6.54
C LEU A 166 27.00 -7.14 7.63
N PRO A 167 27.21 -6.71 8.88
CA PRO A 167 27.38 -7.63 10.01
C PRO A 167 26.07 -8.41 10.23
N VAL A 168 26.18 -9.68 10.63
CA VAL A 168 25.02 -10.57 10.86
C VAL A 168 24.02 -9.95 11.85
N ALA A 169 24.52 -9.23 12.86
CA ALA A 169 23.70 -8.51 13.83
C ALA A 169 22.79 -7.43 13.21
N ALA A 170 23.14 -6.86 12.05
CA ALA A 170 22.30 -5.89 11.35
C ALA A 170 21.18 -6.55 10.53
N LEU A 171 21.27 -7.85 10.24
CA LEU A 171 20.27 -8.55 9.41
C LEU A 171 18.91 -8.68 10.12
N GLY A 172 18.90 -8.93 11.42
CA GLY A 172 17.66 -9.07 12.21
C GLY A 172 16.77 -7.82 12.13
N PRO A 173 17.27 -6.63 12.53
CA PRO A 173 16.53 -5.37 12.39
C PRO A 173 16.14 -5.05 10.94
N LEU A 174 17.03 -5.31 9.97
CA LEU A 174 16.74 -5.06 8.55
C LEU A 174 15.57 -5.92 8.02
N VAL A 175 15.55 -7.20 8.38
CA VAL A 175 14.48 -8.12 7.98
C VAL A 175 13.20 -7.82 8.75
N GLY A 176 13.29 -7.60 10.06
CA GLY A 176 12.14 -7.30 10.92
C GLY A 176 11.45 -5.98 10.54
N GLU A 177 12.20 -4.90 10.40
CA GLU A 177 11.65 -3.61 9.96
C GLU A 177 11.15 -3.67 8.52
N GLY A 178 11.85 -4.38 7.62
CA GLY A 178 11.41 -4.57 6.25
C GLY A 178 10.09 -5.33 6.15
N ALA A 179 9.93 -6.39 6.94
CA ALA A 179 8.69 -7.15 7.03
C ALA A 179 7.55 -6.31 7.64
N LEU A 180 7.83 -5.54 8.69
CA LEU A 180 6.86 -4.63 9.29
C LEU A 180 6.41 -3.54 8.31
N HIS A 181 7.34 -2.94 7.56
CA HIS A 181 7.01 -1.97 6.52
C HIS A 181 6.18 -2.57 5.39
N ALA A 182 6.54 -3.78 4.94
CA ALA A 182 5.74 -4.47 3.93
C ALA A 182 4.32 -4.75 4.45
N PHE A 183 4.19 -5.21 5.68
CA PHE A 183 2.89 -5.48 6.31
C PHE A 183 2.04 -4.21 6.43
N THR A 184 2.59 -3.12 6.97
CA THR A 184 1.87 -1.83 7.09
C THR A 184 1.50 -1.24 5.73
N ARG A 185 2.31 -1.46 4.69
CA ARG A 185 1.98 -1.10 3.31
C ARG A 185 0.82 -1.90 2.75
N LEU A 186 0.72 -3.17 3.12
CA LEU A 186 -0.36 -4.06 2.69
C LEU A 186 -1.67 -3.73 3.37
N GLU A 187 -1.65 -3.50 4.69
CA GLU A 187 -2.82 -2.97 5.40
C GLU A 187 -3.33 -1.68 4.74
N GLY A 188 -2.42 -0.76 4.39
CA GLY A 188 -2.79 0.46 3.68
C GLY A 188 -3.35 0.20 2.27
N SER A 189 -2.82 -0.78 1.54
CA SER A 189 -3.32 -1.17 0.21
C SER A 189 -4.72 -1.79 0.30
N GLU A 190 -4.98 -2.62 1.32
CA GLU A 190 -6.31 -3.18 1.59
C GLU A 190 -7.32 -2.10 1.95
N GLU A 191 -6.97 -1.16 2.83
CA GLU A 191 -7.83 0.00 3.16
C GLU A 191 -8.19 0.81 1.90
N ASN A 192 -7.21 1.06 1.03
CA ASN A 192 -7.43 1.77 -0.23
C ASN A 192 -8.28 0.95 -1.21
N ALA A 193 -8.10 -0.36 -1.27
CA ALA A 193 -8.92 -1.26 -2.07
C ALA A 193 -10.39 -1.24 -1.61
N LEU A 194 -10.64 -1.21 -0.29
CA LEU A 194 -11.98 -1.08 0.29
C LEU A 194 -12.62 0.26 -0.07
N LEU A 195 -11.90 1.37 0.08
CA LEU A 195 -12.38 2.71 -0.30
C LEU A 195 -12.74 2.80 -1.79
N ARG A 196 -11.89 2.26 -2.67
CA ARG A 196 -12.09 2.30 -4.12
C ARG A 196 -13.22 1.37 -4.59
N SER A 197 -13.40 0.22 -3.94
CA SER A 197 -14.43 -0.77 -4.30
C SER A 197 -15.83 -0.48 -3.73
N ALA A 198 -15.93 0.35 -2.69
CA ALA A 198 -17.19 0.74 -2.11
C ALA A 198 -18.16 1.32 -3.17
N SER A 199 -19.37 0.77 -3.23
CA SER A 199 -20.42 1.20 -4.17
C SER A 199 -20.97 2.56 -3.78
N SER A 200 -21.21 3.42 -4.76
CA SER A 200 -21.97 4.65 -4.54
C SER A 200 -23.45 4.30 -4.44
N GLU A 201 -24.01 4.35 -3.24
CA GLU A 201 -25.47 4.30 -3.07
C GLU A 201 -26.12 5.59 -3.59
N ASP A 202 -27.30 5.45 -4.21
CA ASP A 202 -28.13 6.58 -4.64
C ASP A 202 -28.63 7.33 -3.39
N ALA A 203 -27.93 8.42 -3.06
CA ALA A 203 -28.27 9.27 -1.94
C ALA A 203 -29.03 10.52 -2.40
N ARG A 204 -30.01 10.91 -1.57
CA ARG A 204 -30.77 12.15 -1.68
C ARG A 204 -29.83 13.37 -1.78
N PRO A 205 -30.25 14.42 -2.48
CA PRO A 205 -29.39 15.58 -2.65
C PRO A 205 -29.29 16.34 -1.32
N HIS A 206 -28.07 16.79 -0.99
CA HIS A 206 -27.75 17.97 -0.14
C HIS A 206 -27.04 17.85 1.22
N ASP A 207 -26.69 16.67 1.76
CA ASP A 207 -26.11 16.64 3.14
C ASP A 207 -24.56 16.73 3.21
N GLY A 208 -24.04 17.43 4.24
CA GLY A 208 -22.62 17.59 4.57
C GLY A 208 -22.06 16.51 5.51
N VAL A 209 -21.04 16.84 6.30
CA VAL A 209 -20.50 15.97 7.36
C VAL A 209 -20.66 16.64 8.72
N HIS A 210 -21.27 15.95 9.67
CA HIS A 210 -21.50 16.47 11.02
C HIS A 210 -21.01 15.46 12.06
N LEU A 211 -20.20 15.95 12.99
CA LEU A 211 -19.64 15.24 14.12
C LEU A 211 -20.14 15.95 15.38
N ASP A 212 -20.73 15.19 16.29
CA ASP A 212 -21.24 15.67 17.56
C ASP A 212 -20.62 14.88 18.72
N ALA A 213 -19.84 15.58 19.55
CA ALA A 213 -19.11 15.06 20.70
C ALA A 213 -18.36 13.74 20.44
N ILE A 214 -17.61 13.67 19.33
CA ILE A 214 -16.96 12.43 18.90
C ILE A 214 -15.66 12.16 19.66
N ASP A 215 -15.55 10.95 20.22
CA ASP A 215 -14.29 10.39 20.67
C ASP A 215 -13.74 9.41 19.62
N VAL A 216 -12.45 9.49 19.35
CA VAL A 216 -11.75 8.56 18.43
C VAL A 216 -10.68 7.82 19.20
N GLU A 217 -10.77 6.49 19.18
CA GLU A 217 -9.78 5.59 19.77
C GLU A 217 -9.04 4.81 18.69
N ARG A 218 -7.74 4.57 18.90
CA ARG A 218 -6.93 3.73 18.03
C ARG A 218 -5.96 2.91 18.86
N GLY A 219 -5.97 1.59 18.67
CA GLY A 219 -5.12 0.67 19.44
C GLY A 219 -5.36 0.75 20.95
N GLY A 220 -6.60 0.99 21.38
CA GLY A 220 -6.97 1.15 22.80
C GLY A 220 -6.58 2.49 23.43
N HIS A 221 -6.13 3.46 22.63
CA HIS A 221 -5.78 4.79 23.11
C HIS A 221 -6.70 5.86 22.50
N LEU A 222 -7.21 6.74 23.35
CA LEU A 222 -7.93 7.94 22.92
C LEU A 222 -6.99 8.88 22.15
N VAL A 223 -7.36 9.20 20.91
CA VAL A 223 -6.59 10.05 19.98
C VAL A 223 -7.26 11.40 19.79
N LEU A 224 -8.59 11.45 19.69
CA LEU A 224 -9.39 12.67 19.64
C LEU A 224 -10.49 12.59 20.69
N GLN A 225 -10.81 13.71 21.31
CA GLN A 225 -11.77 13.80 22.41
C GLN A 225 -12.79 14.91 22.17
N GLN A 226 -14.08 14.58 22.32
CA GLN A 226 -15.23 15.48 22.23
C GLN A 226 -15.17 16.38 21.00
N LEU A 227 -14.92 15.79 19.85
CA LEU A 227 -14.80 16.50 18.59
C LEU A 227 -16.18 16.89 18.08
N GLU A 228 -16.38 18.19 17.91
CA GLU A 228 -17.50 18.78 17.19
C GLU A 228 -16.99 19.38 15.89
N LEU A 229 -17.61 19.01 14.77
CA LEU A 229 -17.24 19.50 13.46
C LEU A 229 -18.43 19.45 12.51
N ARG A 230 -18.71 20.57 11.86
CA ARG A 230 -19.63 20.64 10.72
C ARG A 230 -18.85 21.05 9.49
N LEU A 231 -18.89 20.22 8.45
CA LEU A 231 -18.22 20.43 7.17
C LEU A 231 -19.29 20.45 6.08
N GLU A 232 -19.42 21.60 5.44
CA GLU A 232 -20.42 21.81 4.41
C GLU A 232 -19.93 21.32 3.04
N ARG A 233 -20.87 21.17 2.09
CA ARG A 233 -20.53 20.78 0.72
C ARG A 233 -19.68 21.86 0.05
N THR A 234 -18.79 21.45 -0.86
CA THR A 234 -17.89 22.34 -1.63
C THR A 234 -16.90 23.14 -0.78
N GLU A 235 -16.87 22.91 0.54
CA GLU A 235 -15.98 23.59 1.46
C GLU A 235 -14.54 23.10 1.30
N TRP A 236 -13.60 24.03 1.44
CA TRP A 236 -12.17 23.73 1.60
C TRP A 236 -11.77 23.94 3.05
N LEU A 237 -11.61 22.83 3.76
CA LEU A 237 -11.20 22.83 5.16
C LEU A 237 -9.72 22.47 5.28
N LEU A 238 -8.98 23.27 6.04
CA LEU A 238 -7.59 23.01 6.36
C LEU A 238 -7.48 22.47 7.79
N VAL A 239 -6.82 21.33 7.99
CA VAL A 239 -6.62 20.72 9.31
C VAL A 239 -5.14 20.80 9.67
N LEU A 240 -4.80 21.69 10.59
CA LEU A 240 -3.43 21.89 11.05
C LEU A 240 -3.21 21.34 12.45
N GLY A 241 -1.97 20.97 12.73
CA GLY A 241 -1.57 20.54 14.06
C GLY A 241 -0.22 19.83 14.01
N PRO A 242 0.50 19.72 15.14
CA PRO A 242 1.78 19.02 15.18
C PRO A 242 1.62 17.53 14.81
N SER A 243 2.74 16.85 14.56
CA SER A 243 2.75 15.40 14.41
C SER A 243 2.16 14.74 15.66
N GLY A 244 1.27 13.77 15.47
CA GLY A 244 0.55 13.10 16.56
C GLY A 244 -0.68 13.84 17.10
N ALA A 245 -1.08 14.99 16.54
CA ALA A 245 -2.28 15.72 16.98
C ALA A 245 -3.62 15.05 16.63
N GLY A 246 -3.61 13.92 15.91
CA GLY A 246 -4.83 13.18 15.52
C GLY A 246 -5.37 13.53 14.13
N LYS A 247 -4.65 14.30 13.30
CA LYS A 247 -5.06 14.67 11.93
C LYS A 247 -5.44 13.46 11.05
N SER A 248 -4.54 12.47 10.97
CA SER A 248 -4.77 11.24 10.20
C SER A 248 -5.94 10.43 10.75
N SER A 249 -6.11 10.38 12.07
CA SER A 249 -7.25 9.72 12.72
C SER A 249 -8.57 10.42 12.42
N LEU A 250 -8.59 11.76 12.37
CA LEU A 250 -9.75 12.52 11.91
C LEU A 250 -10.09 12.16 10.46
N LEU A 251 -9.11 12.16 9.56
CA LEU A 251 -9.33 11.81 8.15
C LEU A 251 -9.83 10.37 7.97
N ARG A 252 -9.33 9.41 8.75
CA ARG A 252 -9.80 8.01 8.71
C ARG A 252 -11.23 7.86 9.23
N LEU A 253 -11.59 8.59 10.28
CA LEU A 253 -12.98 8.70 10.75
C LEU A 253 -13.87 9.29 9.64
N LEU A 254 -13.45 10.41 9.04
CA LEU A 254 -14.17 11.06 7.93
C LEU A 254 -14.28 10.14 6.70
N ALA A 255 -13.30 9.25 6.46
CA ALA A 255 -13.34 8.24 5.41
C ALA A 255 -14.23 7.04 5.77
N GLY A 256 -14.44 6.78 7.07
CA GLY A 256 -15.28 5.70 7.60
C GLY A 256 -14.52 4.40 7.81
N LEU A 257 -13.19 4.45 7.66
CA LEU A 257 -12.29 3.36 8.01
C LEU A 257 -12.36 3.09 9.52
N ASP A 258 -12.34 4.15 10.31
CA ASP A 258 -12.54 4.10 11.75
C ASP A 258 -13.96 4.56 12.09
N GLY A 259 -14.57 3.98 13.13
CA GLY A 259 -15.87 4.37 13.65
C GLY A 259 -15.71 5.23 14.90
N PRO A 260 -16.69 6.07 15.25
CA PRO A 260 -16.61 6.85 16.48
C PRO A 260 -16.73 5.95 17.71
N ALA A 261 -15.86 6.13 18.70
CA ALA A 261 -15.92 5.39 19.96
C ALA A 261 -17.06 5.91 20.85
N GLN A 262 -17.28 7.22 20.83
CA GLN A 262 -18.44 7.90 21.42
C GLN A 262 -18.92 9.02 20.49
N GLY A 263 -20.12 9.54 20.75
CA GLY A 263 -20.73 10.61 19.97
C GLY A 263 -21.52 10.12 18.75
N THR A 264 -21.98 11.05 17.92
CA THR A 264 -22.74 10.73 16.70
C THR A 264 -22.17 11.41 15.46
N MET A 265 -22.03 10.63 14.39
CA MET A 265 -21.49 11.12 13.13
C MET A 265 -22.50 10.86 12.01
N THR A 266 -22.74 11.89 11.21
CA THR A 266 -23.44 11.79 9.94
C THR A 266 -22.51 12.26 8.83
N ARG A 267 -22.52 11.53 7.70
CA ARG A 267 -21.67 11.82 6.56
C ARG A 267 -22.44 11.61 5.28
N LEU A 268 -22.61 12.70 4.53
CA LEU A 268 -23.28 12.71 3.24
C LEU A 268 -24.69 12.09 3.31
N GLY A 269 -25.39 12.37 4.42
CA GLY A 269 -26.75 11.90 4.73
C GLY A 269 -26.84 10.58 5.48
N ASN A 270 -25.72 9.85 5.61
CA ASN A 270 -25.71 8.53 6.25
C ASN A 270 -25.11 8.60 7.66
N ARG A 271 -25.76 7.96 8.63
CA ARG A 271 -25.21 7.81 9.98
C ARG A 271 -24.04 6.83 9.94
N VAL A 272 -22.91 7.21 10.52
CA VAL A 272 -21.75 6.34 10.72
C VAL A 272 -21.80 5.82 12.15
N SER A 273 -21.92 4.51 12.31
CA SER A 273 -21.99 3.86 13.63
C SER A 273 -20.82 2.89 13.83
N PRO A 274 -20.23 2.79 15.04
CA PRO A 274 -19.21 1.79 15.32
C PRO A 274 -19.73 0.36 15.16
N ASP A 275 -21.03 0.15 15.36
CA ASP A 275 -21.67 -1.18 15.30
C ASP A 275 -21.96 -1.65 13.86
N THR A 276 -21.72 -0.79 12.87
CA THR A 276 -21.95 -1.12 11.46
C THR A 276 -20.72 -1.70 10.80
N THR A 277 -20.92 -2.57 9.82
CA THR A 277 -19.78 -3.18 9.12
C THR A 277 -18.95 -2.09 8.44
N LEU A 278 -17.66 -2.36 8.23
CA LEU A 278 -16.80 -1.45 7.49
C LEU A 278 -17.38 -1.13 6.11
N ARG A 279 -18.02 -2.12 5.46
CA ARG A 279 -18.70 -1.94 4.17
C ARG A 279 -19.84 -0.94 4.27
N ASP A 280 -20.69 -1.03 5.29
CA ASP A 280 -21.83 -0.12 5.46
C ASP A 280 -21.38 1.31 5.77
N ARG A 281 -20.24 1.47 6.45
CA ARG A 281 -19.64 2.78 6.66
C ARG A 281 -19.13 3.37 5.34
N LEU A 282 -18.56 2.54 4.46
CA LEU A 282 -17.97 2.96 3.19
C LEU A 282 -19.00 2.99 2.06
N HIS A 283 -19.50 4.19 1.71
CA HIS A 283 -20.51 4.38 0.66
C HIS A 283 -19.92 4.82 -0.70
N GLY A 284 -18.60 4.70 -0.92
CA GLY A 284 -17.97 4.93 -2.23
C GLY A 284 -17.85 6.37 -2.74
N ARG A 285 -18.38 7.37 -2.01
CA ARG A 285 -18.34 8.81 -2.39
C ARG A 285 -17.23 9.59 -1.68
N VAL A 286 -16.41 8.92 -0.86
CA VAL A 286 -15.25 9.52 -0.17
C VAL A 286 -13.96 8.97 -0.73
N ALA A 287 -12.97 9.84 -0.94
CA ALA A 287 -11.61 9.46 -1.28
C ALA A 287 -10.66 9.94 -0.18
N LEU A 288 -9.71 9.10 0.20
CA LEU A 288 -8.65 9.43 1.15
C LEU A 288 -7.30 9.21 0.47
N LEU A 289 -6.50 10.26 0.32
CA LEU A 289 -5.08 10.17 -0.01
C LEU A 289 -4.28 10.20 1.28
N GLY A 290 -3.86 9.03 1.74
CA GLY A 290 -2.98 8.89 2.90
C GLY A 290 -1.55 9.42 2.68
N GLN A 291 -0.80 9.52 3.78
CA GLN A 291 0.55 10.07 3.81
C GLN A 291 1.55 9.37 2.85
N ASN A 292 1.43 8.04 2.72
CA ASN A 292 2.32 7.20 1.92
C ASN A 292 1.64 6.82 0.59
N PRO A 293 1.98 7.49 -0.52
CA PRO A 293 1.34 7.25 -1.83
C PRO A 293 1.54 5.82 -2.33
N GLU A 294 2.63 5.17 -1.95
CA GLU A 294 2.98 3.82 -2.37
C GLU A 294 2.09 2.72 -1.75
N HIS A 295 1.33 3.06 -0.71
CA HIS A 295 0.29 2.22 -0.12
C HIS A 295 -1.02 2.26 -0.95
N HIS A 296 -1.14 3.15 -1.95
CA HIS A 296 -2.34 3.27 -2.78
C HIS A 296 -2.38 2.32 -3.96
N PHE A 297 -1.24 1.76 -4.34
CA PHE A 297 -1.16 0.89 -5.51
C PHE A 297 -1.65 -0.52 -5.17
N ILE A 298 -2.54 -1.01 -6.02
CA ILE A 298 -3.13 -2.35 -5.98
C ILE A 298 -2.70 -3.11 -7.23
N ALA A 299 -2.60 -2.41 -8.38
CA ALA A 299 -2.28 -3.04 -9.65
C ALA A 299 -0.78 -2.94 -10.02
N SER A 300 -0.41 -3.69 -11.06
CA SER A 300 0.98 -3.75 -11.54
C SER A 300 1.37 -2.51 -12.34
N THR A 301 0.46 -2.00 -13.17
CA THR A 301 0.67 -0.83 -14.03
C THR A 301 -0.20 0.36 -13.62
N VAL A 302 0.24 1.56 -14.00
CA VAL A 302 -0.51 2.80 -13.70
C VAL A 302 -1.92 2.79 -14.29
N ALA A 303 -2.07 2.36 -15.55
CA ALA A 303 -3.37 2.30 -16.21
C ALA A 303 -4.34 1.35 -15.50
N GLU A 304 -3.86 0.17 -15.10
CA GLU A 304 -4.67 -0.79 -14.36
C GLU A 304 -5.03 -0.27 -12.96
N ASP A 305 -4.10 0.43 -12.29
CA ASP A 305 -4.34 0.95 -10.94
C ASP A 305 -5.41 2.02 -10.92
N ILE A 306 -5.36 2.95 -11.88
CA ILE A 306 -6.37 4.00 -12.04
C ILE A 306 -7.72 3.36 -12.40
N ALA A 307 -7.74 2.38 -13.31
CA ALA A 307 -8.99 1.73 -13.71
C ALA A 307 -9.59 0.82 -12.62
N TRP A 308 -8.80 0.38 -11.65
CA TRP A 308 -9.17 -0.68 -10.70
C TRP A 308 -10.50 -0.43 -9.98
N GLY A 309 -10.68 0.76 -9.42
CA GLY A 309 -11.88 1.10 -8.65
C GLY A 309 -13.15 1.14 -9.52
N LEU A 310 -13.02 1.58 -10.79
CA LEU A 310 -14.13 1.57 -11.74
C LEU A 310 -14.56 0.15 -12.09
N LEU A 311 -13.58 -0.71 -12.41
CA LEU A 311 -13.84 -2.11 -12.74
C LEU A 311 -14.51 -2.85 -11.57
N ARG A 312 -14.07 -2.58 -10.33
CA ARG A 312 -14.70 -3.15 -9.13
C ARG A 312 -16.13 -2.69 -8.89
N ARG A 313 -16.50 -1.53 -9.41
CA ARG A 313 -17.88 -1.00 -9.37
C ARG A 313 -18.72 -1.45 -10.57
N GLY A 314 -18.18 -2.34 -11.43
CA GLY A 314 -18.89 -2.87 -12.58
C GLY A 314 -18.90 -1.95 -13.80
N VAL A 315 -18.05 -0.91 -13.85
CA VAL A 315 -17.91 -0.06 -15.04
C VAL A 315 -17.26 -0.87 -16.16
N GLU A 316 -17.80 -0.78 -17.37
CA GLU A 316 -17.30 -1.49 -18.54
C GLU A 316 -15.81 -1.17 -18.82
N PRO A 317 -14.99 -2.16 -19.22
CA PRO A 317 -13.54 -1.96 -19.35
C PRO A 317 -13.12 -0.85 -20.31
N ASP A 318 -13.86 -0.63 -21.40
CA ASP A 318 -13.57 0.46 -22.35
C ASP A 318 -13.86 1.83 -21.76
N GLU A 319 -14.98 1.98 -21.03
CA GLU A 319 -15.30 3.21 -20.32
C GLU A 319 -14.27 3.47 -19.21
N ALA A 320 -13.89 2.44 -18.45
CA ALA A 320 -12.88 2.55 -17.42
C ALA A 320 -11.53 3.02 -17.99
N ARG A 321 -11.10 2.45 -19.13
CA ARG A 321 -9.90 2.89 -19.84
C ARG A 321 -9.98 4.35 -20.29
N CYS A 322 -11.12 4.77 -20.83
CA CYS A 322 -11.33 6.14 -21.28
C CYS A 322 -11.20 7.13 -20.12
N ARG A 323 -11.95 6.89 -19.03
CA ARG A 323 -11.92 7.71 -17.82
C ARG A 323 -10.54 7.74 -17.16
N SER A 324 -9.83 6.62 -17.14
CA SER A 324 -8.44 6.56 -16.64
C SER A 324 -7.51 7.48 -17.44
N ARG A 325 -7.62 7.52 -18.77
CA ARG A 325 -6.82 8.43 -19.60
C ARG A 325 -7.18 9.88 -19.34
N GLU A 326 -8.46 10.22 -19.25
CA GLU A 326 -8.91 11.59 -18.98
C GLU A 326 -8.32 12.15 -17.67
N VAL A 327 -8.34 11.33 -16.61
CA VAL A 327 -7.77 11.73 -15.31
C VAL A 327 -6.24 11.76 -15.36
N ALA A 328 -5.61 10.82 -16.07
CA ALA A 328 -4.16 10.82 -16.23
C ALA A 328 -3.66 12.08 -16.96
N MET A 329 -4.37 12.53 -18.01
CA MET A 329 -4.09 13.79 -18.69
C MET A 329 -4.31 15.00 -17.77
N ALA A 330 -5.40 15.01 -17.00
CA ALA A 330 -5.68 16.08 -16.05
C ALA A 330 -4.58 16.22 -14.97
N LEU A 331 -3.90 15.12 -14.62
CA LEU A 331 -2.82 15.10 -13.65
C LEU A 331 -1.42 15.07 -14.27
N ARG A 332 -1.31 15.21 -15.59
CA ARG A 332 -0.04 15.21 -16.35
C ARG A 332 0.82 13.97 -16.10
N ILE A 333 0.19 12.80 -16.21
CA ILE A 333 0.80 11.47 -16.02
C ILE A 333 0.36 10.47 -17.11
N ASP A 334 -0.14 10.95 -18.25
CA ASP A 334 -0.61 10.13 -19.35
C ASP A 334 0.51 9.30 -20.01
N ASP A 335 1.73 9.82 -20.02
CA ASP A 335 2.95 9.12 -20.44
C ASP A 335 3.33 7.96 -19.51
N LEU A 336 2.84 7.96 -18.26
CA LEU A 336 3.15 6.95 -17.26
C LEU A 336 2.20 5.75 -17.29
N LEU A 337 1.12 5.78 -18.09
CA LEU A 337 0.05 4.78 -18.05
C LEU A 337 0.53 3.32 -18.18
N GLN A 338 1.56 3.07 -19.01
CA GLN A 338 2.10 1.71 -19.22
C GLN A 338 3.25 1.37 -18.25
N ARG A 339 3.69 2.33 -17.43
CA ARG A 339 4.80 2.14 -16.51
C ARG A 339 4.37 1.26 -15.33
N PRO A 340 5.22 0.34 -14.86
CA PRO A 340 4.96 -0.36 -13.62
C PRO A 340 4.94 0.60 -12.42
N CYS A 341 3.95 0.48 -11.53
CA CYS A 341 3.74 1.40 -10.40
C CYS A 341 4.97 1.51 -9.48
N HIS A 342 5.76 0.43 -9.40
CA HIS A 342 6.96 0.37 -8.57
C HIS A 342 8.18 1.11 -9.13
N GLN A 343 8.13 1.55 -10.40
CA GLN A 343 9.22 2.30 -11.04
C GLN A 343 8.99 3.81 -11.00
N LEU A 344 7.89 4.26 -10.40
CA LEU A 344 7.54 5.67 -10.31
C LEU A 344 8.39 6.37 -9.25
N SER A 345 8.83 7.60 -9.54
CA SER A 345 9.36 8.53 -8.55
C SER A 345 8.29 8.91 -7.52
N PHE A 346 8.70 9.43 -6.37
CA PHE A 346 7.77 9.76 -5.30
C PHE A 346 6.68 10.78 -5.70
N GLY A 347 7.03 11.80 -6.51
CA GLY A 347 6.06 12.77 -7.02
C GLY A 347 5.09 12.18 -8.05
N GLU A 348 5.58 11.28 -8.92
CA GLU A 348 4.73 10.52 -9.83
C GLU A 348 3.79 9.59 -9.07
N GLN A 349 4.28 8.94 -8.01
CA GLN A 349 3.46 8.07 -7.16
C GLN A 349 2.28 8.84 -6.54
N ARG A 350 2.51 10.05 -6.02
CA ARG A 350 1.43 10.89 -5.48
C ARG A 350 0.38 11.24 -6.53
N ARG A 351 0.81 11.61 -7.74
CA ARG A 351 -0.11 11.94 -8.84
C ARG A 351 -0.90 10.73 -9.31
N VAL A 352 -0.27 9.55 -9.44
CA VAL A 352 -0.98 8.31 -9.79
C VAL A 352 -1.96 7.88 -8.70
N ALA A 353 -1.55 7.95 -7.43
CA ALA A 353 -2.44 7.65 -6.30
C ALA A 353 -3.67 8.57 -6.30
N LEU A 354 -3.46 9.88 -6.50
CA LEU A 354 -4.54 10.84 -6.65
C LEU A 354 -5.43 10.53 -7.88
N ALA A 355 -4.84 10.09 -9.00
CA ALA A 355 -5.59 9.70 -10.20
C ALA A 355 -6.57 8.55 -9.94
N GLY A 356 -6.10 7.49 -9.28
CA GLY A 356 -6.94 6.33 -8.93
C GLY A 356 -8.06 6.67 -7.96
N LEU A 357 -7.93 7.76 -7.20
CA LEU A 357 -9.00 8.29 -6.34
C LEU A 357 -9.96 9.19 -7.11
N LEU A 358 -9.46 10.13 -7.90
CA LEU A 358 -10.26 11.14 -8.60
C LEU A 358 -11.09 10.56 -9.75
N VAL A 359 -10.64 9.46 -10.37
CA VAL A 359 -11.38 8.76 -11.42
C VAL A 359 -12.75 8.28 -10.96
N LEU A 360 -12.91 8.06 -9.66
CA LEU A 360 -14.15 7.66 -9.00
C LEU A 360 -15.12 8.83 -8.76
N LYS A 361 -14.71 10.07 -9.06
CA LYS A 361 -15.47 11.31 -8.85
C LYS A 361 -16.02 11.43 -7.41
N PRO A 362 -15.14 11.42 -6.39
CA PRO A 362 -15.57 11.51 -4.99
C PRO A 362 -16.23 12.87 -4.70
N GLU A 363 -17.19 12.87 -3.78
CA GLU A 363 -17.82 14.10 -3.27
C GLU A 363 -17.06 14.68 -2.08
N LEU A 364 -16.29 13.86 -1.37
CA LEU A 364 -15.40 14.26 -0.28
C LEU A 364 -13.99 13.77 -0.57
N LEU A 365 -13.06 14.70 -0.75
CA LEU A 365 -11.63 14.44 -0.96
C LEU A 365 -10.85 14.77 0.33
N LEU A 366 -10.26 13.75 0.92
CA LEU A 366 -9.50 13.82 2.16
C LEU A 366 -8.02 13.65 1.83
N LEU A 367 -7.16 14.59 2.22
CA LEU A 367 -5.74 14.61 1.86
C LEU A 367 -4.89 14.72 3.12
N ASP A 368 -4.11 13.68 3.41
CA ASP A 368 -3.21 13.62 4.57
C ASP A 368 -1.76 13.89 4.14
N GLU A 369 -1.21 15.02 4.57
CA GLU A 369 0.14 15.47 4.21
C GLU A 369 0.44 15.34 2.70
N PRO A 370 -0.44 15.85 1.81
CA PRO A 370 -0.36 15.61 0.37
C PRO A 370 0.91 16.18 -0.28
N THR A 371 1.61 17.12 0.35
CA THR A 371 2.87 17.69 -0.16
C THR A 371 4.12 17.28 0.61
N ALA A 372 4.01 16.37 1.59
CA ALA A 372 5.17 15.96 2.38
C ALA A 372 6.21 15.23 1.51
N GLY A 373 7.49 15.56 1.66
CA GLY A 373 8.57 14.94 0.90
C GLY A 373 8.66 15.36 -0.58
N LEU A 374 7.80 16.28 -1.04
CA LEU A 374 7.94 16.91 -2.34
C LEU A 374 8.86 18.14 -2.23
N ASP A 375 9.60 18.41 -3.31
CA ASP A 375 10.26 19.69 -3.47
C ASP A 375 9.22 20.81 -3.68
N PRO A 376 9.61 22.10 -3.48
CA PRO A 376 8.66 23.21 -3.56
C PRO A 376 7.92 23.34 -4.90
N VAL A 377 8.55 22.96 -6.02
CA VAL A 377 7.94 23.03 -7.34
C VAL A 377 6.89 21.95 -7.49
N ALA A 378 7.24 20.69 -7.18
CA ALA A 378 6.29 19.58 -7.22
C ALA A 378 5.12 19.77 -6.24
N ALA A 379 5.35 20.35 -5.07
CA ALA A 379 4.31 20.67 -4.10
C ALA A 379 3.31 21.72 -4.64
N LEU A 380 3.80 22.76 -5.31
CA LEU A 380 2.98 23.78 -5.96
C LEU A 380 2.16 23.21 -7.11
N GLU A 381 2.78 22.36 -7.94
CA GLU A 381 2.09 21.67 -9.03
C GLU A 381 0.96 20.79 -8.50
N LEU A 382 1.24 19.95 -7.50
CA LEU A 382 0.21 19.08 -6.91
C LEU A 382 -0.97 19.87 -6.33
N ARG A 383 -0.70 20.98 -5.62
CA ARG A 383 -1.76 21.87 -5.11
C ARG A 383 -2.63 22.43 -6.24
N THR A 384 -2.02 22.84 -7.34
CA THR A 384 -2.71 23.37 -8.51
C THR A 384 -3.62 22.30 -9.12
N LEU A 385 -3.09 21.09 -9.31
CA LEU A 385 -3.83 19.95 -9.83
C LEU A 385 -5.02 19.56 -8.94
N VAL A 386 -4.83 19.53 -7.62
CA VAL A 386 -5.92 19.26 -6.66
C VAL A 386 -6.99 20.36 -6.74
N ALA A 387 -6.57 21.63 -6.77
CA ALA A 387 -7.50 22.75 -6.87
C ALA A 387 -8.34 22.70 -8.17
N GLU A 388 -7.72 22.35 -9.29
CA GLU A 388 -8.42 22.15 -10.56
C GLU A 388 -9.38 20.96 -10.53
N ALA A 389 -8.95 19.83 -9.96
CA ALA A 389 -9.78 18.64 -9.82
C ALA A 389 -11.03 18.92 -8.97
N VAL A 390 -10.84 19.51 -7.79
CA VAL A 390 -11.93 19.86 -6.87
C VAL A 390 -12.88 20.88 -7.50
N ARG A 391 -12.36 21.87 -8.24
CA ARG A 391 -13.20 22.83 -8.97
C ARG A 391 -14.08 22.15 -10.02
N ARG A 392 -13.55 21.15 -10.73
CA ARG A 392 -14.28 20.41 -11.78
C ARG A 392 -15.36 19.48 -11.23
N THR A 393 -15.16 18.92 -10.04
CA THR A 393 -16.11 17.97 -9.43
C THR A 393 -17.01 18.58 -8.38
N SER A 394 -16.73 19.81 -7.94
CA SER A 394 -17.38 20.44 -6.79
C SER A 394 -17.29 19.58 -5.52
N ALA A 395 -16.21 18.81 -5.37
CA ALA A 395 -15.98 18.02 -4.17
C ALA A 395 -15.70 18.94 -2.96
N THR A 396 -16.12 18.52 -1.78
CA THR A 396 -15.59 19.05 -0.52
C THR A 396 -14.16 18.56 -0.35
N CYS A 397 -13.24 19.43 0.05
CA CYS A 397 -11.83 19.09 0.21
C CYS A 397 -11.37 19.34 1.64
N VAL A 398 -10.79 18.32 2.28
CA VAL A 398 -10.13 18.44 3.59
C VAL A 398 -8.64 18.22 3.40
N TRP A 399 -7.84 19.25 3.70
CA TRP A 399 -6.40 19.24 3.56
C TRP A 399 -5.72 19.25 4.93
N ALA A 400 -5.21 18.11 5.37
CA ALA A 400 -4.49 18.01 6.63
C ALA A 400 -2.98 18.14 6.44
N THR A 401 -2.34 19.02 7.21
CA THR A 401 -0.89 19.14 7.20
C THR A 401 -0.34 19.76 8.48
N HIS A 402 0.95 19.59 8.75
CA HIS A 402 1.69 20.40 9.71
C HIS A 402 2.59 21.45 9.04
N CYS A 403 2.69 21.44 7.71
CA CYS A 403 3.57 22.31 6.94
C CYS A 403 2.88 23.60 6.50
N LEU A 404 3.23 24.71 7.16
CA LEU A 404 2.67 26.04 6.87
C LEU A 404 3.11 26.65 5.53
N HIS A 405 4.19 26.13 4.92
CA HIS A 405 4.74 26.68 3.68
C HIS A 405 3.98 26.23 2.42
N SER A 406 3.12 25.22 2.53
CA SER A 406 2.46 24.57 1.39
C SER A 406 0.94 24.49 1.56
N LEU A 407 0.33 25.55 2.07
CA LEU A 407 -1.12 25.62 2.29
C LEU A 407 -1.86 25.98 1.00
N PRO A 408 -2.93 25.27 0.61
CA PRO A 408 -3.77 25.65 -0.53
C PRO A 408 -4.45 27.00 -0.27
N SER A 409 -4.46 27.89 -1.26
CA SER A 409 -5.06 29.23 -1.15
C SER A 409 -6.58 29.20 -1.17
N GLN A 410 -7.18 28.10 -1.61
CA GLN A 410 -8.62 27.87 -1.69
C GLN A 410 -9.25 27.63 -0.31
N ALA A 411 -8.45 27.23 0.69
CA ALA A 411 -8.97 26.94 2.02
C ALA A 411 -9.25 28.23 2.80
N THR A 412 -10.53 28.52 2.96
CA THR A 412 -11.03 29.72 3.67
C THR A 412 -11.28 29.47 5.15
N ARG A 413 -11.35 28.20 5.58
CA ARG A 413 -11.50 27.79 6.97
C ARG A 413 -10.36 26.85 7.41
N VAL A 414 -9.94 26.99 8.66
CA VAL A 414 -8.91 26.18 9.27
C VAL A 414 -9.35 25.67 10.64
N ILE A 415 -8.99 24.43 10.93
CA ILE A 415 -9.06 23.81 12.25
C ILE A 415 -7.66 23.57 12.75
N LEU A 416 -7.38 23.99 13.98
CA LEU A 416 -6.14 23.70 14.67
C LEU A 416 -6.38 22.57 15.68
N LEU A 417 -5.76 21.42 15.46
CA LEU A 417 -5.77 20.29 16.38
C LEU A 417 -4.56 20.34 17.29
N ARG A 418 -4.81 20.20 18.60
CA ARG A 418 -3.77 20.07 19.61
C ARG A 418 -4.30 19.30 20.80
N ASP A 419 -3.42 18.48 21.40
CA ASP A 419 -3.70 17.76 22.65
C ASP A 419 -5.05 17.01 22.59
N ARG A 420 -5.32 16.36 21.44
CA ARG A 420 -6.53 15.57 21.11
C ARG A 420 -7.82 16.36 20.89
N ARG A 421 -7.78 17.70 20.85
CA ARG A 421 -8.96 18.56 20.76
C ARG A 421 -8.80 19.60 19.65
N VAL A 422 -9.92 20.19 19.27
CA VAL A 422 -9.96 21.41 18.44
C VAL A 422 -9.62 22.60 19.32
N LEU A 423 -8.48 23.22 19.03
CA LEU A 423 -8.03 24.45 19.67
C LEU A 423 -8.67 25.68 19.03
N PHE A 424 -8.89 25.63 17.71
CA PHE A 424 -9.45 26.72 16.93
C PHE A 424 -10.21 26.15 15.74
N ASP A 425 -11.34 26.77 15.42
CA ASP A 425 -12.14 26.52 14.22
C ASP A 425 -12.67 27.87 13.72
N GLY A 426 -12.25 28.28 12.53
CA GLY A 426 -12.64 29.57 11.99
C GLY A 426 -11.91 29.92 10.70
N SER A 427 -11.83 31.20 10.37
CA SER A 427 -11.20 31.64 9.12
C SER A 427 -9.71 31.30 9.05
N THR A 428 -9.21 30.93 7.87
CA THR A 428 -7.79 30.65 7.65
C THR A 428 -6.92 31.85 8.01
N ALA A 429 -7.37 33.07 7.71
CA ALA A 429 -6.65 34.29 8.03
C ALA A 429 -6.43 34.46 9.55
N GLU A 430 -7.45 34.15 10.35
CA GLU A 430 -7.36 34.23 11.80
C GLU A 430 -6.54 33.07 12.38
N GLY A 431 -6.80 31.83 11.99
CA GLY A 431 -6.10 30.66 12.53
C GLY A 431 -4.61 30.61 12.18
N LEU A 432 -4.19 31.25 11.09
CA LEU A 432 -2.77 31.42 10.73
C LEU A 432 -2.11 32.62 11.43
N SER A 433 -2.82 33.34 12.29
CA SER A 433 -2.22 34.40 13.10
C SER A 433 -1.23 33.83 14.12
N LYS A 434 -0.20 34.62 14.46
CA LYS A 434 0.87 34.20 15.38
C LYS A 434 0.38 33.64 16.73
N PRO A 435 -0.63 34.22 17.41
CA PRO A 435 -1.10 33.68 18.69
C PRO A 435 -1.56 32.23 18.56
N TRP A 436 -2.38 31.94 17.56
CA TRP A 436 -2.93 30.62 17.32
C TRP A 436 -1.87 29.62 16.89
N LEU A 437 -0.94 30.00 16.01
CA LEU A 437 0.15 29.11 15.60
C LEU A 437 1.11 28.76 16.74
N ILE A 438 1.40 29.71 17.64
CA ILE A 438 2.22 29.45 18.83
C ILE A 438 1.47 28.51 19.78
N GLN A 439 0.19 28.74 20.01
CA GLN A 439 -0.64 27.86 20.84
C GLN A 439 -0.77 26.48 20.21
N ALA A 440 -0.87 26.34 18.89
CA ALA A 440 -0.88 25.05 18.22
C ALA A 440 0.50 24.35 18.21
N ARG A 441 1.57 24.99 18.71
CA ARG A 441 2.97 24.53 18.60
C ARG A 441 3.45 24.37 17.15
N LEU A 442 2.90 25.16 16.25
CA LEU A 442 3.31 25.24 14.84
C LEU A 442 4.30 26.40 14.60
N ALA A 443 4.43 27.32 15.55
CA ALA A 443 5.42 28.39 15.53
C ALA A 443 6.12 28.54 16.89
N VAL A 444 7.40 28.89 16.88
CA VAL A 444 8.18 29.16 18.09
C VAL A 444 8.09 30.64 18.42
N ARG A 445 7.82 30.96 19.70
CA ARG A 445 7.97 32.33 20.21
C ARG A 445 9.46 32.66 20.16
N LYS A 446 9.90 33.60 19.30
CA LYS A 446 11.28 34.11 19.35
C LYS A 446 11.56 34.60 20.77
N ARG A 447 12.38 33.87 21.52
CA ARG A 447 12.95 34.34 22.78
C ARG A 447 13.90 35.47 22.39
N ASN A 448 13.64 36.69 22.84
CA ASN A 448 14.53 37.80 22.57
C ASN A 448 15.83 37.55 23.34
N PRO A 449 16.99 37.30 22.69
CA PRO A 449 18.22 36.93 23.39
C PRO A 449 18.76 38.06 24.28
N TRP A 450 18.21 39.28 24.17
CA TRP A 450 18.59 40.47 24.92
C TRP A 450 17.70 40.79 26.13
N ARG A 451 16.78 39.88 26.51
CA ARG A 451 15.96 40.03 27.74
C ARG A 451 16.28 38.92 28.74
N THR A 452 17.50 38.96 29.27
CA THR A 452 17.81 38.46 30.62
C THR A 452 18.01 39.70 31.49
N ARG A 453 17.09 39.92 32.42
CA ARG A 453 17.30 40.72 33.62
C ARG A 453 17.27 39.77 34.81
#